data_AF-A0A2Z3I9P4-F1
#
_entry.id   AF-A0A2Z3I9P4-F1
#
_cell.length_a   1.000
_cell.length_b   1.000
_cell.length_c   1.000
_cell.angle_alpha   90.00
_cell.angle_beta   90.00
_cell.angle_gamma   90.00
#
_symmetry.space_group_name_H-M   'P 1'
#
loop_
_entity.id
_entity.type
_entity.pdbx_description
1 polymer ?
#
loop_
_entity_poly.entity_id
_entity_poly.type
_entity_poly.pdbx_seq_one_letter_code
_entity_poly.pdbx_strand_id
1 'polypeptide(L)'
;MLAAFFLASCLGPAAAQDLSPLDDGRDRLRELDPAPSLPEGVTGIIRPGEGERALQIDTLTGIFHALQACWKPPAGSGLSGQEITLRIAFKRNGEVLGQPRITYYRAGNQPDQREPFTRSVREAFTRCTPLPFSDKLGAAVAGRIFTFRFSDTRPM
;
A
#
# COMPACT_ATOMS: atom_id res chain seq x y z
N MET A 1 55.55 -27.92 44.70
CA MET A 1 55.08 -29.00 43.82
C MET A 1 53.58 -29.19 44.07
N LEU A 2 52.81 -29.19 42.98
CA LEU A 2 51.42 -29.62 42.80
C LEU A 2 50.25 -28.85 43.42
N ALA A 3 49.24 -28.70 42.57
CA ALA A 3 48.00 -27.95 42.66
C ALA A 3 46.84 -28.77 43.26
N ALA A 4 45.78 -28.09 43.71
CA ALA A 4 44.41 -28.60 43.62
C ALA A 4 43.38 -27.46 43.69
N PHE A 5 42.67 -27.27 42.58
CA PHE A 5 41.42 -26.52 42.43
C PHE A 5 40.29 -27.22 43.19
N PHE A 6 39.41 -26.51 43.88
CA PHE A 6 38.02 -26.96 44.09
C PHE A 6 37.04 -25.79 44.18
N LEU A 7 36.13 -25.75 43.19
CA LEU A 7 34.90 -24.96 43.14
C LEU A 7 33.85 -25.51 44.12
N ALA A 8 33.12 -24.63 44.81
CA ALA A 8 31.74 -24.83 45.29
C ALA A 8 31.31 -23.57 46.06
N SER A 9 30.10 -23.04 46.04
CA SER A 9 28.88 -23.17 45.25
C SER A 9 28.01 -21.99 45.72
N CYS A 10 27.50 -21.17 44.80
CA CYS A 10 26.50 -20.16 45.16
C CYS A 10 25.18 -20.86 45.50
N LEU A 11 24.73 -20.80 46.76
CA LEU A 11 23.33 -21.08 47.11
C LEU A 11 22.61 -19.74 47.33
N GLY A 12 21.66 -19.46 46.44
CA GLY A 12 20.85 -18.25 46.42
C GLY A 12 19.78 -18.19 47.52
N PRO A 13 19.08 -17.05 47.63
CA PRO A 13 18.06 -16.83 48.64
C PRO A 13 16.78 -17.62 48.32
N ALA A 14 16.14 -18.09 49.38
CA ALA A 14 14.85 -18.76 49.36
C ALA A 14 13.74 -17.84 48.80
N ALA A 15 12.89 -18.42 47.97
CA ALA A 15 11.73 -17.80 47.36
C ALA A 15 10.75 -17.27 48.42
N ALA A 16 10.49 -15.96 48.38
CA ALA A 16 9.26 -15.40 48.94
C ALA A 16 8.12 -15.73 47.95
N GLN A 17 7.12 -16.46 48.42
CA GLN A 17 5.89 -16.70 47.68
C GLN A 17 5.05 -15.43 47.79
N ASP A 18 5.19 -14.54 46.80
CA ASP A 18 4.24 -13.45 46.63
C ASP A 18 3.01 -14.02 45.90
N LEU A 19 1.91 -14.11 46.65
CA LEU A 19 0.59 -14.43 46.14
C LEU A 19 0.17 -13.30 45.21
N SER A 20 0.42 -13.44 43.91
CA SER A 20 -0.20 -12.57 42.91
C SER A 20 -1.72 -12.61 43.10
N PRO A 21 -2.37 -11.48 43.42
CA PRO A 21 -3.83 -11.41 43.39
C PRO A 21 -4.27 -11.65 41.95
N LEU A 22 -5.39 -12.35 41.79
CA LEU A 22 -6.09 -12.53 40.53
C LEU A 22 -6.05 -11.24 39.70
N ASP A 23 -5.35 -11.32 38.57
CA ASP A 23 -5.30 -10.34 37.48
C ASP A 23 -6.72 -9.84 37.17
N ASP A 24 -7.07 -8.65 37.69
CA ASP A 24 -8.36 -7.99 37.48
C ASP A 24 -8.41 -7.61 36.00
N GLY A 25 -9.20 -8.34 35.22
CA GLY A 25 -9.37 -8.17 33.77
C GLY A 25 -9.87 -6.80 33.28
N ARG A 26 -9.86 -5.79 34.17
CA ARG A 26 -10.15 -4.39 33.92
C ARG A 26 -9.02 -3.64 33.19
N ASP A 27 -7.79 -4.16 33.19
CA ASP A 27 -6.66 -3.53 32.49
C ASP A 27 -6.66 -3.83 30.96
N ARG A 28 -7.27 -4.93 30.52
CA ARG A 28 -7.33 -5.29 29.08
C ARG A 28 -8.22 -4.39 28.23
N LEU A 29 -9.10 -3.60 28.84
CA LEU A 29 -9.99 -2.68 28.11
C LEU A 29 -9.35 -1.31 27.86
N ARG A 30 -8.17 -1.04 28.43
CA ARG A 30 -7.54 0.29 28.40
C ARG A 30 -6.51 0.48 27.29
N GLU A 31 -6.08 -0.61 26.64
CA GLU A 31 -5.08 -0.61 25.57
C GLU A 31 -5.60 -1.33 24.31
N LEU A 32 -6.83 -1.01 23.89
CA LEU A 32 -7.19 -1.20 22.49
C LEU A 32 -6.78 0.07 21.79
N ASP A 33 -5.65 0.03 21.06
CA ASP A 33 -5.26 1.11 20.15
C ASP A 33 -6.50 1.56 19.36
N PRO A 34 -6.82 2.87 19.33
CA PRO A 34 -7.98 3.33 18.59
C PRO A 34 -7.84 2.87 17.15
N ALA A 35 -8.92 2.28 16.62
CA ALA A 35 -8.93 1.82 15.24
C ALA A 35 -8.46 2.97 14.33
N PRO A 36 -7.54 2.71 13.39
CA PRO A 36 -7.06 3.75 12.50
C PRO A 36 -8.25 4.39 11.78
N SER A 37 -8.27 5.71 11.71
CA SER A 37 -9.30 6.46 10.99
C SER A 37 -9.40 5.94 9.55
N LEU A 38 -10.63 5.78 9.05
CA LEU A 38 -10.84 5.39 7.66
C LEU A 38 -10.11 6.37 6.72
N PRO A 39 -9.52 5.89 5.62
CA PRO A 39 -8.86 6.76 4.67
C PRO A 39 -9.86 7.76 4.11
N GLU A 40 -9.55 9.06 4.21
CA GLU A 40 -10.38 10.15 3.70
C GLU A 40 -10.51 10.15 2.16
N GLY A 41 -9.77 9.28 1.47
CA GLY A 41 -9.62 9.24 0.01
C GLY A 41 -10.14 7.97 -0.64
N VAL A 42 -10.31 8.04 -1.97
CA VAL A 42 -10.68 6.88 -2.79
C VAL A 42 -9.47 5.98 -2.96
N THR A 43 -9.61 4.68 -2.68
CA THR A 43 -8.51 3.72 -2.75
C THR A 43 -8.87 2.55 -3.66
N GLY A 44 -7.92 2.08 -4.46
CA GLY A 44 -8.12 0.88 -5.27
C GLY A 44 -6.83 0.31 -5.85
N ILE A 45 -6.94 -0.93 -6.32
CA ILE A 45 -5.82 -1.69 -6.90
C ILE A 45 -6.02 -1.79 -8.41
N ILE A 46 -4.98 -1.46 -9.18
CA ILE A 46 -4.92 -1.63 -10.62
C ILE A 46 -4.01 -2.83 -10.89
N ARG A 47 -4.52 -3.82 -11.62
CA ARG A 47 -3.78 -5.03 -12.03
C ARG A 47 -3.62 -5.05 -13.55
N PRO A 48 -2.58 -5.70 -14.10
CA PRO A 48 -2.49 -5.91 -15.53
C PRO A 48 -3.73 -6.65 -16.05
N GLY A 49 -4.19 -6.31 -17.24
CA GLY A 49 -5.35 -6.94 -17.87
C GLY A 49 -6.05 -6.02 -18.85
N GLU A 50 -7.12 -6.54 -19.44
CA GLU A 50 -7.96 -5.80 -20.38
C GLU A 50 -8.87 -4.83 -19.62
N GLY A 51 -8.36 -3.62 -19.36
CA GLY A 51 -9.19 -2.48 -19.02
C GLY A 51 -9.84 -1.88 -20.26
N GLU A 52 -10.97 -1.20 -20.10
CA GLU A 52 -11.66 -0.52 -21.20
C GLU A 52 -11.43 1.00 -21.16
N ARG A 53 -11.18 1.60 -22.32
CA ARG A 53 -11.20 3.06 -22.47
C ARG A 53 -12.62 3.50 -22.79
N ALA A 54 -13.21 4.27 -21.90
CA ALA A 54 -14.51 4.87 -22.12
C ALA A 54 -14.37 6.24 -22.82
N LEU A 55 -15.32 6.57 -23.69
CA LEU A 55 -15.47 7.92 -24.28
C LEU A 55 -15.81 8.96 -23.20
N GLN A 56 -16.46 8.52 -22.13
CA GLN A 56 -16.78 9.32 -20.95
C GLN A 56 -16.77 8.43 -19.71
N ILE A 57 -16.27 8.95 -18.59
CA ILE A 57 -16.20 8.27 -17.30
C ILE A 57 -17.16 8.97 -16.33
N ASP A 58 -18.16 8.22 -15.88
CA ASP A 58 -19.21 8.70 -14.97
C ASP A 58 -19.15 8.09 -13.57
N THR A 59 -18.26 7.11 -13.36
CA THR A 59 -18.18 6.34 -12.11
C THR A 59 -16.74 6.30 -11.58
N LEU A 60 -16.60 6.12 -10.26
CA LEU A 60 -15.29 5.91 -9.64
C LEU A 60 -14.60 4.66 -10.21
N THR A 61 -15.35 3.57 -10.40
CA THR A 61 -14.83 2.32 -10.98
C THR A 61 -14.27 2.53 -12.39
N GLY A 62 -14.93 3.36 -13.22
CA GLY A 62 -14.46 3.68 -14.56
C GLY A 62 -13.09 4.37 -14.59
N ILE A 63 -12.72 5.10 -13.53
CA ILE A 63 -11.37 5.69 -13.38
C ILE A 63 -10.32 4.57 -13.32
N PHE A 64 -10.57 3.53 -12.53
CA PHE A 64 -9.65 2.40 -12.37
C PHE A 64 -9.54 1.58 -13.66
N HIS A 65 -10.65 1.33 -14.36
CA HIS A 65 -10.63 0.64 -15.66
C HIS A 65 -9.88 1.41 -16.74
N ALA A 66 -10.06 2.73 -16.81
CA ALA A 66 -9.34 3.56 -17.77
C ALA A 66 -7.82 3.49 -17.51
N LEU A 67 -7.39 3.65 -16.25
CA LEU A 67 -5.98 3.53 -15.89
C LEU A 67 -5.42 2.12 -16.12
N GLN A 68 -6.22 1.08 -15.87
CA GLN A 68 -5.90 -0.30 -16.21
C GLN A 68 -5.63 -0.46 -17.72
N ALA A 69 -6.49 0.10 -18.57
CA ALA A 69 -6.37 0.06 -20.02
C ALA A 69 -5.10 0.78 -20.55
N CYS A 70 -4.60 1.77 -19.80
CA CYS A 70 -3.38 2.51 -20.16
C CYS A 70 -2.10 1.96 -19.56
N TRP A 71 -2.19 1.11 -18.54
CA TRP A 71 -1.01 0.58 -17.88
C TRP A 71 -0.45 -0.60 -18.65
N LYS A 72 0.85 -0.50 -18.95
CA LYS A 72 1.63 -1.57 -19.57
C LYS A 72 2.76 -1.89 -18.60
N PRO A 73 2.69 -2.97 -17.81
CA PRO A 73 3.78 -3.34 -16.93
C PRO A 73 5.06 -3.61 -17.76
N PRO A 74 6.27 -3.48 -17.17
CA PRO A 74 7.51 -3.77 -17.86
C PRO A 74 7.51 -5.18 -18.45
N ALA A 75 8.02 -5.32 -19.67
CA ALA A 75 8.05 -6.61 -20.37
C ALA A 75 8.92 -7.64 -19.65
N GLY A 76 8.51 -8.91 -19.69
CA GLY A 76 9.20 -10.04 -19.07
C GLY A 76 8.43 -11.35 -19.29
N SER A 77 8.97 -12.48 -18.83
CA SER A 77 8.38 -13.81 -18.98
C SER A 77 7.16 -14.08 -18.07
N GLY A 78 6.62 -13.05 -17.41
CA GLY A 78 5.49 -13.16 -16.48
C GLY A 78 5.32 -11.93 -15.59
N LEU A 79 4.48 -12.07 -14.56
CA LEU A 79 4.25 -11.04 -13.54
C LEU A 79 5.56 -10.67 -12.83
N SER A 80 5.87 -9.38 -12.72
CA SER A 80 7.13 -8.93 -12.12
C SER A 80 7.21 -9.11 -10.61
N GLY A 81 6.10 -9.34 -9.93
CA GLY A 81 6.03 -9.43 -8.47
C GLY A 81 6.05 -8.06 -7.78
N GLN A 82 6.04 -6.97 -8.55
CA GLN A 82 6.16 -5.61 -8.03
C GLN A 82 4.81 -5.00 -7.68
N GLU A 83 4.84 -4.12 -6.69
CA GLU A 83 3.72 -3.26 -6.35
C GLU A 83 4.23 -1.84 -6.11
N ILE A 84 3.43 -0.85 -6.50
CA ILE A 84 3.70 0.55 -6.16
C ILE A 84 2.39 1.22 -5.79
N THR A 85 2.39 1.96 -4.69
CA THR A 85 1.23 2.77 -4.27
C THR A 85 1.56 4.25 -4.40
N LEU A 86 0.70 4.98 -5.08
CA LEU A 86 0.83 6.42 -5.27
C LEU A 86 -0.44 7.16 -4.89
N ARG A 87 -0.26 8.38 -4.41
CA ARG A 87 -1.32 9.33 -4.10
C ARG A 87 -1.30 10.49 -5.08
N ILE A 88 -2.45 10.77 -5.69
CA ILE A 88 -2.69 11.90 -6.60
C ILE A 88 -4.08 12.48 -6.39
N ALA A 89 -4.31 13.67 -6.91
CA ALA A 89 -5.65 14.22 -7.13
C ALA A 89 -5.84 14.48 -8.62
N PHE A 90 -7.09 14.70 -9.03
CA PHE A 90 -7.43 15.15 -10.38
C PHE A 90 -8.09 16.52 -10.33
N LYS A 91 -7.97 17.27 -11.43
CA LYS A 91 -8.80 18.44 -11.72
C LYS A 91 -10.19 17.98 -12.17
N ARG A 92 -11.14 18.92 -12.24
CA ARG A 92 -12.50 18.65 -12.74
C ARG A 92 -12.51 18.09 -14.16
N ASN A 93 -11.57 18.50 -15.01
CA ASN A 93 -11.42 18.05 -16.39
C ASN A 93 -10.63 16.73 -16.54
N GLY A 94 -10.29 16.06 -15.43
CA GLY A 94 -9.58 14.78 -15.45
C GLY A 94 -8.08 14.85 -15.69
N GLU A 95 -7.48 16.04 -15.76
CA GLU A 95 -6.02 16.18 -15.66
C GLU A 95 -5.53 15.81 -14.25
N VAL A 96 -4.30 15.31 -14.16
CA VAL A 96 -3.64 15.12 -12.86
C VAL A 96 -3.42 16.48 -12.20
N LEU A 97 -3.79 16.58 -10.93
CA LEU A 97 -3.55 17.75 -10.09
C LEU A 97 -2.34 17.48 -9.17
N GLY A 98 -1.28 18.26 -9.38
CA GLY A 98 -0.05 18.19 -8.59
C GLY A 98 0.88 17.04 -9.00
N GLN A 99 1.87 16.76 -8.16
CA GLN A 99 2.87 15.71 -8.42
C GLN A 99 2.46 14.42 -7.70
N PRO A 100 2.44 13.27 -8.41
CA PRO A 100 2.23 11.97 -7.79
C PRO A 100 3.22 11.67 -6.68
N ARG A 101 2.71 11.33 -5.49
CA ARG A 101 3.53 10.93 -4.33
C ARG A 101 3.53 9.43 -4.18
N ILE A 102 4.68 8.79 -4.35
CA ILE A 102 4.85 7.36 -4.07
C ILE A 102 4.89 7.19 -2.55
N THR A 103 4.04 6.31 -2.02
CA THR A 103 3.90 6.04 -0.58
C THR A 103 4.33 4.62 -0.20
N TYR A 104 4.42 3.72 -1.18
CA TYR A 104 4.87 2.35 -0.98
C TYR A 104 5.44 1.79 -2.28
N TYR A 105 6.44 0.93 -2.15
CA TYR A 105 6.99 0.15 -3.24
C TYR A 105 7.41 -1.23 -2.72
N ARG A 106 7.05 -2.28 -3.46
CA ARG A 106 7.49 -3.66 -3.25
C ARG A 106 8.41 -4.08 -4.38
N ALA A 107 9.61 -4.54 -4.02
CA ALA A 107 10.54 -5.10 -4.98
C ALA A 107 9.98 -6.39 -5.61
N GLY A 108 10.33 -6.60 -6.88
CA GLY A 108 9.90 -7.76 -7.66
C GLY A 108 10.89 -8.92 -7.60
N ASN A 109 10.70 -9.83 -8.55
CA ASN A 109 11.49 -11.07 -8.64
C ASN A 109 12.88 -10.88 -9.28
N GLN A 110 13.13 -9.72 -9.90
CA GLN A 110 14.37 -9.41 -10.64
C GLN A 110 15.02 -8.14 -10.05
N PRO A 111 16.36 -8.06 -10.03
CA PRO A 111 17.08 -6.87 -9.56
C PRO A 111 16.83 -5.67 -10.50
N ASP A 112 17.03 -4.45 -9.97
CA ASP A 112 17.03 -3.18 -10.72
C ASP A 112 15.74 -2.80 -11.47
N GLN A 113 14.60 -3.42 -11.13
CA GLN A 113 13.32 -3.16 -11.81
C GLN A 113 12.50 -1.98 -11.28
N ARG A 114 12.93 -1.33 -10.19
CA ARG A 114 12.18 -0.23 -9.57
C ARG A 114 11.91 0.93 -10.52
N GLU A 115 12.93 1.39 -11.21
CA GLU A 115 12.83 2.54 -12.12
C GLU A 115 12.01 2.18 -13.38
N PRO A 116 12.26 1.06 -14.09
CA PRO A 116 11.38 0.59 -15.16
C PRO A 116 9.90 0.47 -14.74
N PHE A 117 9.62 -0.09 -13.57
CA PHE A 117 8.26 -0.24 -13.07
C PHE A 117 7.61 1.11 -12.74
N THR A 118 8.34 2.01 -12.07
CA THR A 118 7.87 3.37 -11.76
C THR A 118 7.58 4.16 -13.03
N ARG A 119 8.43 4.03 -14.06
CA ARG A 119 8.22 4.63 -15.38
C ARG A 119 6.95 4.11 -16.04
N SER A 120 6.74 2.79 -16.01
CA SER A 120 5.55 2.16 -16.62
C SER A 120 4.23 2.73 -16.06
N VAL A 121 4.20 3.01 -14.77
CA VAL A 121 3.06 3.61 -14.06
C VAL A 121 2.91 5.08 -14.41
N ARG A 122 4.01 5.84 -14.45
CA ARG A 122 3.98 7.25 -14.88
C ARG A 122 3.43 7.40 -16.29
N GLU A 123 3.90 6.55 -17.21
CA GLU A 123 3.42 6.57 -18.59
C GLU A 123 1.95 6.15 -18.70
N ALA A 124 1.42 5.34 -17.79
CA ALA A 124 -0.01 5.02 -17.77
C ALA A 124 -0.85 6.29 -17.60
N PHE A 125 -0.45 7.18 -16.68
CA PHE A 125 -1.10 8.49 -16.53
C PHE A 125 -0.89 9.35 -17.78
N THR A 126 0.34 9.47 -18.29
CA THR A 126 0.62 10.23 -19.52
C THR A 126 -0.24 9.78 -20.71
N ARG A 127 -0.53 8.48 -20.83
CA ARG A 127 -1.37 7.94 -21.92
C ARG A 127 -2.87 8.16 -21.73
N CYS A 128 -3.34 8.29 -20.50
CA CYS A 128 -4.77 8.33 -20.18
C CYS A 128 -5.29 9.69 -19.75
N THR A 129 -4.42 10.62 -19.36
CA THR A 129 -4.84 11.92 -18.85
C THR A 129 -4.75 12.99 -19.95
N PRO A 130 -5.74 13.89 -20.06
CA PRO A 130 -6.91 14.04 -19.19
C PRO A 130 -7.90 12.88 -19.32
N LEU A 131 -8.36 12.35 -18.18
CA LEU A 131 -9.41 11.34 -18.15
C LEU A 131 -10.74 12.01 -18.55
N PRO A 132 -11.55 11.42 -19.44
CA PRO A 132 -12.76 12.06 -19.94
C PRO A 132 -13.89 12.01 -18.91
N PHE A 133 -13.75 12.70 -17.79
CA PHE A 133 -14.79 12.77 -16.75
C PHE A 133 -16.04 13.46 -17.28
N SER A 134 -17.21 12.96 -16.86
CA SER A 134 -18.42 13.77 -16.96
C SER A 134 -18.39 14.94 -15.99
N ASP A 135 -19.21 15.94 -16.26
CA ASP A 135 -19.29 17.14 -15.40
C ASP A 135 -19.65 16.80 -13.96
N LYS A 136 -20.53 15.81 -13.76
CA LYS A 136 -20.97 15.33 -12.45
C LYS A 136 -19.83 14.61 -11.73
N LEU A 137 -19.15 13.66 -12.39
CA LEU A 137 -18.04 12.95 -11.78
C LEU A 137 -16.89 13.90 -11.47
N GLY A 138 -16.49 14.72 -12.44
CA GLY A 138 -15.42 15.69 -12.31
C GLY A 138 -15.65 16.64 -11.12
N ALA A 139 -16.87 17.14 -10.93
CA ALA A 139 -17.21 17.96 -9.77
C ALA A 139 -17.11 17.20 -8.44
N ALA A 140 -17.49 15.91 -8.42
CA ALA A 140 -17.46 15.07 -7.23
C ALA A 140 -16.05 14.61 -6.82
N VAL A 141 -15.10 14.57 -7.76
CA VAL A 141 -13.75 14.03 -7.54
C VAL A 141 -12.63 15.08 -7.56
N ALA A 142 -12.88 16.27 -8.08
CA ALA A 142 -11.87 17.32 -8.17
C ALA A 142 -11.22 17.61 -6.81
N GLY A 143 -9.89 17.60 -6.78
CA GLY A 143 -9.10 17.87 -5.57
C GLY A 143 -9.09 16.75 -4.52
N ARG A 144 -9.89 15.69 -4.68
CA ARG A 144 -9.89 14.56 -3.76
C ARG A 144 -8.66 13.68 -3.96
N ILE A 145 -8.12 13.18 -2.87
CA ILE A 145 -6.98 12.26 -2.91
C ILE A 145 -7.45 10.86 -3.33
N PHE A 146 -6.80 10.34 -4.36
CA PHE A 146 -6.87 8.95 -4.79
C PHE A 146 -5.58 8.23 -4.40
N THR A 147 -5.72 7.05 -3.83
CA THR A 147 -4.62 6.12 -3.56
C THR A 147 -4.72 4.95 -4.52
N PHE A 148 -3.83 4.92 -5.52
CA PHE A 148 -3.76 3.84 -6.50
C PHE A 148 -2.62 2.90 -6.14
N ARG A 149 -2.92 1.60 -6.03
CA ARG A 149 -1.89 0.55 -5.98
C ARG A 149 -1.82 -0.18 -7.31
N PHE A 150 -0.75 0.00 -8.04
CA PHE A 150 -0.45 -0.81 -9.22
C PHE A 150 0.24 -2.09 -8.75
N SER A 151 -0.37 -3.24 -9.03
CA SER A 151 0.04 -4.56 -8.52
C SER A 151 0.19 -5.52 -9.68
N ASP A 152 1.44 -5.84 -10.01
CA ASP A 152 1.83 -6.83 -11.02
C ASP A 152 2.21 -8.14 -10.32
N THR A 153 1.29 -8.61 -9.47
CA THR A 153 1.41 -9.83 -8.67
C THR A 153 0.22 -10.74 -8.93
N ARG A 154 0.35 -12.01 -8.56
CA ARG A 154 -0.82 -12.88 -8.53
C ARG A 154 -1.84 -12.33 -7.51
N PRO A 155 -3.15 -12.37 -7.81
CA PRO A 155 -4.16 -12.18 -6.80
C PRO A 155 -3.95 -13.20 -5.68
N MET A 156 -4.12 -12.77 -4.43
CA MET A 156 -4.21 -13.65 -3.28
C MET A 156 -5.66 -14.07 -3.09
#